data_AF-A0A2U2DST4-F1
#
_entry.id   AF-A0A2U2DST4-F1
#
_cell.length_a   1.000
_cell.length_b   1.000
_cell.length_c   1.000
_cell.angle_alpha   90.00
_cell.angle_beta   90.00
_cell.angle_gamma   90.00
#
_symmetry.space_group_name_H-M   'P 1'
#
loop_
_entity.id
_entity.type
_entity.pdbx_description
1 polymer ?
#
loop_
_entity_poly.entity_id
_entity_poly.type
_entity_poly.pdbx_seq_one_letter_code
_entity_poly.pdbx_strand_id
1 'polypeptide(L)'
;MDAAVTNSTAKLIVLNTCWAALVAWAFVQGYVTFVFTHDVSGISYVIAGVLAAVLAAMFLGHTRVMPHAKVWFVMLGLIGNLIGFVLALQGMQAGSLGDAAGLLKLATSLIDGMSVAFCSTLVGAVAALWISTNSYVLQMAAGE
;
A
#
# COMPACT_ATOMS: atom_id res chain seq x y z
N MET A 1 -23.25 24.30 14.24
CA MET A 1 -22.15 23.40 13.86
C MET A 1 -21.24 23.33 15.06
N ASP A 2 -21.33 22.22 15.81
CA ASP A 2 -20.73 22.07 17.13
C ASP A 2 -19.21 22.17 17.11
N ALA A 3 -18.65 22.93 18.04
CA ALA A 3 -17.21 23.12 18.20
C ALA A 3 -16.43 21.79 18.34
N ALA A 4 -17.09 20.74 18.82
CA ALA A 4 -16.55 19.38 18.91
C ALA A 4 -16.29 18.75 17.52
N VAL A 5 -17.19 18.95 16.56
CA VAL A 5 -17.02 18.44 15.18
C VAL A 5 -15.86 19.15 14.49
N THR A 6 -15.72 20.46 14.69
CA THR A 6 -14.63 21.26 14.11
C THR A 6 -13.25 20.83 14.63
N ASN A 7 -13.14 20.47 15.92
CA ASN A 7 -11.88 20.01 16.51
C ASN A 7 -11.43 18.67 15.92
N SER A 8 -12.35 17.73 15.76
CA SER A 8 -12.08 16.40 15.19
C SER A 8 -11.66 16.46 13.72
N THR A 9 -12.32 17.30 12.92
CA THR A 9 -11.92 17.53 11.52
C THR A 9 -10.53 18.18 11.42
N ALA A 10 -10.20 19.13 12.31
CA ALA A 10 -8.87 19.75 12.33
C ALA A 10 -7.76 18.73 12.65
N LYS A 11 -7.95 17.87 13.66
CA LYS A 11 -7.02 16.79 14.00
C LYS A 11 -6.77 15.85 12.80
N LEU A 12 -7.81 15.51 12.04
CA LEU A 12 -7.70 14.69 10.83
C LEU A 12 -6.94 15.37 9.70
N ILE A 13 -7.19 16.66 9.46
CA ILE A 13 -6.48 17.42 8.42
C ILE A 13 -4.98 17.45 8.73
N VAL A 14 -4.61 17.75 9.98
CA VAL A 14 -3.20 17.76 10.41
C VAL A 14 -2.57 16.38 10.22
N LEU A 15 -3.22 15.32 10.68
CA LEU A 15 -2.69 13.95 10.55
C LEU A 15 -2.48 13.54 9.09
N ASN A 16 -3.45 13.78 8.21
CA ASN A 16 -3.33 13.45 6.79
C ASN A 16 -2.27 14.31 6.09
N THR A 17 -2.08 15.55 6.52
CA THR A 17 -1.00 16.42 6.03
C THR A 17 0.37 15.85 6.43
N CYS A 18 0.53 15.38 7.66
CA CYS A 18 1.77 14.73 8.09
C CYS A 18 2.07 13.46 7.27
N TRP A 19 1.08 12.62 7.02
CA TRP A 19 1.25 11.45 6.16
C TRP A 19 1.58 11.82 4.71
N ALA A 20 0.90 12.81 4.14
CA ALA A 20 1.20 13.31 2.80
C ALA A 20 2.63 13.86 2.71
N ALA A 21 3.09 14.58 3.75
CA ALA A 21 4.47 15.07 3.82
C ALA A 21 5.50 13.93 3.90
N LEU A 22 5.20 12.86 4.66
CA LEU A 22 6.05 11.66 4.70
C LEU A 22 6.14 10.98 3.32
N VAL A 23 5.02 10.86 2.61
CA VAL A 23 5.02 10.30 1.24
C VAL A 23 5.75 11.21 0.27
N ALA A 24 5.57 12.53 0.36
CA ALA A 24 6.30 13.49 -0.47
C ALA A 24 7.82 13.41 -0.21
N TRP A 25 8.23 13.30 1.06
CA TRP A 25 9.64 13.07 1.41
C TRP A 25 10.15 11.75 0.81
N ALA A 26 9.42 10.65 0.98
CA ALA A 26 9.78 9.36 0.42
C ALA A 26 9.83 9.38 -1.12
N PHE A 27 9.01 10.21 -1.76
CA PHE A 27 9.04 10.44 -3.20
C PHE A 27 10.32 11.16 -3.63
N VAL A 28 10.74 12.20 -2.90
CA VAL A 28 12.00 12.92 -3.15
C VAL A 28 13.22 12.00 -2.99
N GLN A 29 13.17 11.05 -2.04
CA GLN A 29 14.22 10.03 -1.88
C GLN A 29 14.16 8.92 -2.96
N GLY A 30 13.15 8.92 -3.84
CA GLY A 30 12.96 7.93 -4.89
C GLY A 30 12.34 6.61 -4.43
N TYR A 31 12.00 6.44 -3.15
CA TYR A 31 11.41 5.20 -2.63
C TYR A 31 10.02 4.93 -3.22
N VAL A 32 9.21 5.97 -3.39
CA VAL A 32 7.89 5.84 -4.01
C VAL A 32 8.06 5.36 -5.46
N THR A 33 8.92 6.02 -6.24
CA THR A 33 9.22 5.63 -7.62
C THR A 33 9.75 4.20 -7.71
N PHE A 34 10.63 3.78 -6.78
CA PHE A 34 11.13 2.42 -6.71
C PHE A 34 10.00 1.41 -6.58
N VAL A 35 9.12 1.60 -5.60
CA VAL A 35 8.00 0.69 -5.30
C VAL A 35 7.02 0.58 -6.46
N PHE A 36 6.70 1.70 -7.12
CA PHE A 36 5.74 1.71 -8.22
C PHE A 36 6.34 1.29 -9.58
N THR A 37 7.65 1.42 -9.78
CA THR A 37 8.32 1.00 -11.01
C THR A 37 8.64 -0.49 -11.01
N HIS A 38 9.00 -1.04 -9.85
CA HIS A 38 9.37 -2.45 -9.74
C HIS A 38 8.21 -3.37 -9.33
N ASP A 39 7.00 -2.83 -9.16
CA ASP A 39 5.78 -3.62 -9.11
C ASP A 39 5.17 -3.76 -10.51
N VAL A 40 5.67 -4.76 -11.25
CA VAL A 40 5.22 -5.09 -12.60
C VAL A 40 3.74 -5.54 -12.63
N SER A 41 3.20 -6.01 -11.50
CA SER A 41 1.81 -6.48 -11.41
C SER A 41 0.77 -5.35 -11.38
N GLY A 42 1.20 -4.14 -10.97
CA GLY A 42 0.33 -2.98 -10.81
C GLY A 42 -0.55 -3.01 -9.55
N ILE A 43 -0.43 -4.00 -8.65
CA ILE A 43 -1.22 -4.06 -7.41
C ILE A 43 -0.98 -2.83 -6.54
N SER A 44 0.24 -2.33 -6.46
CA SER A 44 0.59 -1.15 -5.68
C SER A 44 -0.23 0.07 -6.09
N TYR A 45 -0.51 0.24 -7.39
CA TYR A 45 -1.39 1.30 -7.89
C TYR A 45 -2.84 1.09 -7.47
N VAL A 46 -3.33 -0.16 -7.47
CA VAL A 46 -4.67 -0.50 -6.98
C VAL A 46 -4.79 -0.16 -5.48
N ILE A 47 -3.81 -0.54 -4.67
CA ILE A 47 -3.77 -0.24 -3.23
C ILE A 47 -3.80 1.28 -3.00
N ALA A 48 -2.96 2.02 -3.72
CA ALA A 48 -2.91 3.49 -3.61
C ALA A 48 -4.23 4.15 -4.04
N GLY A 49 -4.86 3.67 -5.11
CA GLY A 49 -6.16 4.16 -5.57
C GLY A 49 -7.28 3.90 -4.54
N VAL A 50 -7.30 2.70 -3.94
CA VAL A 50 -8.25 2.35 -2.87
C VAL A 50 -7.99 3.21 -1.63
N LEU A 51 -6.73 3.47 -1.27
CA LEU A 51 -6.39 4.38 -0.18
C LEU A 51 -6.94 5.79 -0.43
N ALA A 52 -6.72 6.34 -1.62
CA ALA A 52 -7.26 7.65 -1.99
C ALA A 52 -8.79 7.68 -1.90
N ALA A 53 -9.48 6.64 -2.38
CA ALA A 53 -10.93 6.52 -2.30
C ALA A 53 -11.44 6.44 -0.85
N VAL A 54 -10.77 5.66 0.01
CA VAL A 54 -11.13 5.54 1.43
C VAL A 54 -10.89 6.86 2.17
N LEU A 55 -9.79 7.57 1.89
CA LEU A 55 -9.52 8.88 2.46
C LEU A 55 -10.57 9.90 2.00
N ALA A 56 -10.93 9.93 0.71
CA ALA A 56 -11.99 10.79 0.21
C ALA A 56 -13.34 10.49 0.88
N ALA A 57 -13.72 9.21 0.99
CA ALA A 57 -14.94 8.79 1.68
C ALA A 57 -14.95 9.21 3.16
N MET A 58 -13.80 9.15 3.83
CA MET A 58 -13.64 9.64 5.21
C MET A 58 -13.90 11.14 5.31
N PHE A 59 -13.36 11.97 4.41
CA PHE A 59 -13.64 13.41 4.39
C PHE A 59 -15.10 13.75 4.06
N LEU A 60 -15.79 12.88 3.34
CA LEU A 60 -17.24 12.97 3.10
C LEU A 60 -18.09 12.47 4.29
N GLY A 61 -17.46 12.03 5.38
CA GLY A 61 -18.13 11.55 6.60
C GLY A 61 -18.51 10.07 6.57
N HIS A 62 -18.12 9.31 5.55
CA HIS A 62 -18.39 7.88 5.43
C HIS A 62 -17.34 7.01 6.15
N THR A 63 -17.32 7.06 7.47
CA THR A 63 -16.30 6.40 8.32
C THR A 63 -16.53 4.90 8.56
N ARG A 64 -17.69 4.35 8.15
CA ARG A 64 -18.05 2.93 8.35
C ARG A 64 -17.07 1.94 7.71
N VAL A 65 -16.36 2.35 6.66
CA VAL A 65 -15.46 1.48 5.88
C VAL A 65 -14.08 1.33 6.54
N MET A 66 -13.71 2.24 7.44
CA MET A 66 -12.33 2.34 7.98
C MET A 66 -11.84 1.10 8.74
N PRO A 67 -12.64 0.44 9.62
CA PRO A 67 -12.20 -0.76 10.32
C PRO A 67 -11.87 -1.91 9.37
N HIS A 68 -12.65 -2.05 8.29
CA HIS A 68 -12.45 -3.09 7.28
C HIS A 68 -11.31 -2.74 6.31
N ALA A 69 -11.19 -1.46 5.94
CA ALA A 69 -10.16 -0.99 5.01
C ALA A 69 -8.74 -1.33 5.49
N LYS A 70 -8.46 -1.22 6.81
CA LYS A 70 -7.17 -1.65 7.37
C LYS A 70 -6.83 -3.09 7.02
N VAL A 71 -7.78 -4.01 7.21
CA VAL A 71 -7.59 -5.43 6.91
C VAL A 71 -7.43 -5.64 5.41
N TRP A 72 -8.25 -4.96 4.61
CA TRP A 72 -8.17 -5.05 3.15
C TRP A 72 -6.80 -4.63 2.61
N PHE A 73 -6.19 -3.57 3.12
CA PHE A 73 -4.87 -3.15 2.66
C PHE A 73 -3.77 -4.17 2.96
N VAL A 74 -3.79 -4.80 4.14
CA VAL A 74 -2.86 -5.90 4.45
C VAL A 74 -3.12 -7.09 3.53
N MET A 75 -4.38 -7.46 3.32
CA MET A 75 -4.75 -8.59 2.45
C MET A 75 -4.39 -8.32 0.99
N LEU A 76 -4.55 -7.10 0.49
CA LEU A 76 -4.11 -6.70 -0.85
C LEU A 76 -2.58 -6.78 -0.99
N GLY A 77 -1.83 -6.40 0.05
CA GLY A 77 -0.38 -6.61 0.09
C GLY A 77 0.00 -8.09 0.04
N LEU A 78 -0.70 -8.95 0.80
CA LEU A 78 -0.51 -10.40 0.76
C LEU A 78 -0.87 -11.01 -0.60
N ILE A 79 -1.89 -10.50 -1.30
CA ILE A 79 -2.21 -10.89 -2.67
C ILE A 79 -1.03 -10.58 -3.59
N GLY A 80 -0.40 -9.42 -3.42
CA GLY A 80 0.80 -9.05 -4.18
C GLY A 80 1.98 -10.01 -3.96
N ASN A 81 2.14 -10.54 -2.74
CA ASN A 81 3.09 -11.62 -2.47
C ASN A 81 2.79 -12.90 -3.27
N LEU A 82 1.50 -13.30 -3.34
CA LEU A 82 1.09 -14.45 -4.15
C LEU A 82 1.37 -14.23 -5.63
N ILE A 83 1.09 -13.04 -6.16
CA ILE A 83 1.39 -12.71 -7.56
C ILE A 83 2.90 -12.70 -7.82
N GLY A 84 3.69 -12.14 -6.92
CA GLY A 84 5.15 -12.17 -7.00
C GLY A 84 5.70 -13.60 -7.10
N PHE A 85 5.21 -14.52 -6.27
CA PHE A 85 5.59 -15.93 -6.37
C PHE A 85 5.15 -16.58 -7.68
N VAL A 86 3.95 -16.27 -8.19
CA VAL A 86 3.50 -16.78 -9.49
C VAL A 86 4.41 -16.31 -10.63
N LEU A 87 4.80 -15.04 -10.65
CA LEU A 87 5.72 -14.49 -11.66
C LEU A 87 7.09 -15.17 -11.59
N ALA A 88 7.62 -15.35 -10.38
CA ALA A 88 8.87 -16.05 -10.13
C ALA A 88 8.86 -17.50 -10.66
N LEU A 89 7.75 -18.23 -10.44
CA LEU A 89 7.58 -19.61 -10.89
C LEU A 89 7.31 -19.75 -12.39
N GLN A 90 6.63 -18.79 -13.01
CA GLN A 90 6.40 -18.79 -14.47
C GLN A 90 7.71 -18.65 -15.24
N GLY A 91 8.64 -17.83 -14.75
CA GLY A 91 9.98 -17.71 -15.35
C GLY A 91 10.81 -18.99 -15.26
N MET A 92 10.59 -19.81 -14.24
CA MET A 92 11.27 -21.10 -14.04
C MET A 92 10.89 -22.15 -15.08
N GLN A 93 9.64 -22.17 -15.56
CA GLN A 93 9.19 -23.12 -16.59
C GLN A 93 9.74 -22.78 -17.98
N ALA A 94 10.28 -21.57 -18.17
CA ALA A 94 10.70 -21.05 -19.46
C ALA A 94 12.21 -21.22 -19.76
N GLY A 95 12.96 -21.99 -18.97
CA GLY A 95 14.41 -22.18 -19.12
C GLY A 95 14.89 -23.61 -18.80
N SER A 96 15.93 -24.07 -19.50
CA SER A 96 16.65 -25.30 -19.14
C SER A 96 17.60 -25.01 -17.98
N LEU A 97 17.48 -25.75 -16.86
CA LEU A 97 18.38 -25.59 -15.70
C LEU A 97 19.83 -26.06 -16.00
N GLY A 98 20.07 -26.69 -17.16
CA GLY A 98 21.38 -27.23 -17.53
C GLY A 98 22.32 -26.25 -18.23
N ASP A 99 21.89 -25.02 -18.52
CA ASP A 99 22.69 -24.02 -19.24
C ASP A 99 22.77 -22.68 -18.48
N ALA A 100 23.90 -21.98 -18.59
CA ALA A 100 24.16 -20.71 -17.91
C ALA A 100 23.13 -19.64 -18.28
N ALA A 101 22.66 -19.64 -19.53
CA ALA A 101 21.60 -18.73 -19.98
C ALA A 101 20.25 -18.99 -19.28
N GLY A 102 19.93 -20.26 -18.99
CA GLY A 102 18.72 -20.64 -18.26
C GLY A 102 18.77 -20.22 -16.79
N LEU A 103 19.93 -20.35 -16.15
CA LEU A 103 20.16 -19.88 -14.78
C LEU A 103 20.03 -18.36 -14.64
N LEU A 104 20.56 -17.60 -15.60
CA LEU A 104 20.43 -16.14 -15.59
C LEU A 104 18.97 -15.71 -15.72
N LYS A 105 18.22 -16.31 -16.64
CA LYS A 105 16.78 -16.02 -16.84
C LYS A 105 15.95 -16.36 -15.59
N LEU A 106 16.29 -17.46 -14.92
CA LEU A 106 15.66 -17.85 -13.66
C LEU A 106 15.95 -16.83 -12.54
N ALA A 107 17.20 -16.39 -12.41
CA ALA A 107 17.58 -15.38 -11.43
C ALA A 107 16.83 -14.06 -11.65
N THR A 108 16.73 -13.59 -12.90
CA THR A 108 15.96 -12.37 -13.23
C THR A 108 14.49 -12.53 -12.88
N SER A 109 13.86 -13.66 -13.23
CA SER A 109 12.44 -13.89 -12.95
C SER A 109 12.15 -13.96 -11.45
N LEU A 110 13.05 -14.55 -10.67
CA LEU A 110 12.96 -14.55 -9.21
C LEU A 110 13.06 -13.13 -8.64
N ILE A 111 13.98 -12.31 -9.15
CA ILE A 111 14.14 -10.91 -8.72
C ILE A 111 12.88 -10.10 -9.02
N ASP A 112 12.31 -10.26 -10.22
CA ASP A 112 11.08 -9.57 -10.62
C ASP A 112 9.90 -9.96 -9.72
N GLY A 113 9.70 -11.27 -9.51
CA GLY A 113 8.63 -11.76 -8.63
C GLY A 113 8.81 -11.34 -7.16
N MET A 114 10.04 -11.40 -6.67
CA MET A 114 10.38 -10.94 -5.31
C MET A 114 10.15 -9.43 -5.16
N SER A 115 10.48 -8.64 -6.18
CA SER A 115 10.24 -7.20 -6.17
C SER A 115 8.75 -6.88 -6.07
N VAL A 116 7.90 -7.52 -6.89
CA VAL A 116 6.45 -7.36 -6.84
C VAL A 116 5.91 -7.70 -5.44
N ALA A 117 6.37 -8.81 -4.86
CA ALA A 117 5.97 -9.23 -3.52
C ALA A 117 6.32 -8.20 -2.43
N PHE A 118 7.55 -7.68 -2.44
CA PHE A 118 7.97 -6.69 -1.44
C PHE A 118 7.30 -5.33 -1.63
N CYS A 119 7.24 -4.83 -2.86
CA CYS A 119 6.67 -3.52 -3.16
C CYS A 119 5.20 -3.44 -2.75
N SER A 120 4.38 -4.39 -3.20
CA SER A 120 2.94 -4.44 -2.85
C SER A 120 2.68 -4.64 -1.36
N THR A 121 3.49 -5.47 -0.68
CA THR A 121 3.39 -5.65 0.79
C THR A 121 3.68 -4.34 1.52
N LEU A 122 4.72 -3.61 1.11
CA LEU A 122 5.07 -2.33 1.72
C LEU A 122 3.95 -1.30 1.54
N VAL A 123 3.40 -1.17 0.33
CA VAL A 123 2.29 -0.23 0.07
C VAL A 123 1.06 -0.62 0.89
N GLY A 124 0.72 -1.90 0.94
CA GLY A 124 -0.38 -2.41 1.77
C GLY A 124 -0.20 -2.10 3.25
N ALA A 125 1.00 -2.32 3.79
CA ALA A 125 1.31 -2.02 5.19
C ALA A 125 1.22 -0.52 5.50
N VAL A 126 1.77 0.33 4.63
CA VAL A 126 1.70 1.79 4.78
C VAL A 126 0.26 2.28 4.71
N ALA A 127 -0.54 1.81 3.76
CA ALA A 127 -1.95 2.16 3.64
C ALA A 127 -2.77 1.71 4.87
N ALA A 128 -2.50 0.51 5.37
CA ALA A 128 -3.13 -0.01 6.58
C ALA A 128 -2.79 0.85 7.82
N LEU A 129 -1.52 1.25 7.98
CA LEU A 129 -1.07 2.13 9.06
C LEU A 129 -1.70 3.52 8.96
N TRP A 130 -1.77 4.08 7.75
CA TRP A 130 -2.40 5.36 7.49
C TRP A 130 -3.87 5.35 7.95
N ILE A 131 -4.66 4.36 7.54
CA ILE A 131 -6.06 4.26 7.99
C ILE A 131 -6.18 3.93 9.47
N SER A 132 -5.28 3.13 10.03
CA SER A 132 -5.29 2.80 11.47
C SER A 132 -5.12 4.05 12.33
N THR A 133 -4.22 4.96 11.96
CA THR A 133 -4.02 6.23 12.69
C THR A 133 -5.21 7.17 12.57
N ASN A 134 -5.84 7.26 11.40
CA ASN A 134 -7.07 8.04 11.21
C ASN A 134 -8.25 7.48 12.03
N SER A 135 -8.41 6.16 12.05
CA SER A 135 -9.45 5.49 12.83
C SER A 135 -9.27 5.72 14.33
N TYR A 136 -8.02 5.74 14.80
CA TYR A 136 -7.70 6.02 16.21
C TYR A 136 -8.11 7.44 16.62
N VAL A 137 -7.76 8.45 15.81
CA VAL A 137 -8.14 9.85 16.08
C VAL A 137 -9.66 10.03 16.10
N LEU A 138 -10.37 9.39 15.17
CA LEU A 138 -11.84 9.43 15.14
C LEU A 138 -12.49 8.77 16.36
N GLN A 139 -11.94 7.65 16.85
CA GLN A 139 -12.46 6.97 18.03
C GLN A 139 -12.23 7.80 19.30
N MET A 140 -11.06 8.44 19.43
CA MET A 140 -10.80 9.36 20.54
C MET A 140 -11.79 10.53 20.53
N ALA A 141 -12.03 11.12 19.35
CA ALA A 141 -12.98 12.21 19.17
C ALA A 141 -14.45 11.83 19.46
N ALA A 142 -14.81 10.56 19.34
CA ALA A 142 -16.16 10.06 19.62
C ALA A 142 -16.37 9.68 21.10
N GLY A 143 -15.28 9.61 21.88
CA GLY A 143 -15.31 9.35 23.32
C GLY A 143 -15.26 10.63 24.18
N GLU A 144 -15.15 11.81 23.56
CA GLU A 144 -15.26 13.15 24.15
C GLU A 144 -16.71 13.66 24.06
#